data_AF-A0A1Q7BKK6-F1
#
_entry.id   AF-A0A1Q7BKK6-F1
#
_cell.length_a   1.000
_cell.length_b   1.000
_cell.length_c   1.000
_cell.angle_alpha   90.00
_cell.angle_beta   90.00
_cell.angle_gamma   90.00
#
_symmetry.space_group_name_H-M   'P 1'
#
loop_
_entity.id
_entity.type
_entity.pdbx_description
1 polymer ?
#
loop_
_entity_poly.entity_id
_entity_poly.type
_entity_poly.pdbx_seq_one_letter_code
_entity_poly.pdbx_strand_id
1 'polypeptide(L)' 'MRATGDCLMGSVDLWRRKAEDCLQKAHAISDRQRARLLLVQAHNYLKHAEETEAQQLSARRPAQTRLAV' A
#
# COMPACT_ATOMS: atom_id res chain seq x y z
N MET A 1 24.04 9.66 0.26
CA MET A 1 22.84 9.57 -0.61
C MET A 1 22.13 8.25 -0.37
N ARG A 2 21.00 8.24 0.34
CA ARG A 2 19.97 7.18 0.40
C ARG A 2 18.93 7.62 1.45
N ALA A 3 17.97 8.45 1.05
CA ALA A 3 16.87 8.88 1.94
C ALA A 3 15.51 8.83 1.22
N THR A 4 15.50 8.67 -0.10
CA THR A 4 14.29 8.54 -0.92
C THR A 4 13.66 7.15 -0.85
N GLY A 5 14.35 6.14 -0.29
CA GLY A 5 13.80 4.80 -0.10
C GLY A 5 12.85 4.70 1.10
N ASP A 6 13.21 5.32 2.23
CA ASP A 6 12.51 5.11 3.50
C ASP A 6 11.19 5.88 3.60
N CYS A 7 11.12 7.10 3.04
CA CYS A 7 9.86 7.88 3.02
C CYS A 7 8.77 7.23 2.15
N LEU A 8 9.18 6.54 1.07
CA LEU A 8 8.27 5.90 0.13
C LEU A 8 7.87 4.49 0.59
N MET A 9 8.76 3.74 1.26
CA MET A 9 8.36 2.50 1.94
C MET A 9 7.40 2.78 3.11
N GLY A 10 7.62 3.86 3.86
CA GLY A 10 6.73 4.25 4.96
C GLY A 10 5.28 4.53 4.54
N SER A 11 5.03 4.99 3.30
CA SER A 11 3.66 5.22 2.81
C SER A 11 2.95 3.92 2.43
N VAL A 12 3.66 2.95 1.85
CA VAL A 12 3.13 1.61 1.51
C VAL A 12 2.81 0.84 2.79
N ASP A 13 3.72 0.85 3.77
CA ASP A 13 3.52 0.17 5.05
C ASP A 13 2.35 0.77 5.85
N LEU A 14 2.13 2.09 5.74
CA LEU A 14 0.96 2.74 6.32
C LEU A 14 -0.35 2.21 5.72
N TRP A 15 -0.42 2.05 4.40
CA TRP A 15 -1.60 1.51 3.74
C TRP A 15 -1.84 0.04 4.10
N ARG A 16 -0.80 -0.77 4.17
CA ARG A 16 -0.88 -2.17 4.63
C ARG A 16 -1.42 -2.27 6.06
N ARG A 17 -0.90 -1.46 6.99
CA ARG A 17 -1.40 -1.43 8.38
C ARG A 17 -2.87 -1.03 8.45
N LYS A 18 -3.30 -0.02 7.67
CA LYS A 18 -4.72 0.36 7.61
C LYS A 18 -5.61 -0.76 7.08
N ALA A 19 -5.15 -1.50 6.07
CA ALA A 19 -5.87 -2.64 5.56
C ALA A 19 -6.04 -3.73 6.64
N GLU A 20 -4.96 -4.07 7.34
CA GLU A 20 -4.96 -5.05 8.43
C GLU A 20 -5.92 -4.64 9.56
N ASP A 21 -5.91 -3.36 9.94
CA ASP A 21 -6.82 -2.78 10.94
C ASP A 21 -8.30 -2.95 10.53
N CYS A 22 -8.62 -2.74 9.25
CA CYS A 22 -9.96 -2.96 8.70
C CYS A 22 -10.35 -4.43 8.72
N LEU A 23 -9.43 -5.35 8.39
CA LEU A 23 -9.68 -6.80 8.44
C LEU A 23 -9.94 -7.27 9.88
N GLN A 24 -9.15 -6.82 10.85
CA GLN A 24 -9.35 -7.14 12.26
C GLN A 24 -10.72 -6.65 12.76
N LYS A 25 -11.11 -5.42 12.41
CA LYS A 25 -12.44 -4.88 12.74
C LYS A 25 -13.56 -5.64 12.07
N ALA A 26 -13.37 -6.08 10.81
CA ALA A 26 -14.37 -6.87 10.09
C ALA A 26 -14.57 -8.24 10.75
N HIS A 27 -13.48 -8.86 11.23
CA HIS A 27 -13.52 -10.16 11.91
C HIS A 27 -14.19 -10.07 13.29
N ALA A 28 -14.02 -8.96 13.99
CA ALA A 28 -14.60 -8.73 15.32
C ALA A 28 -16.09 -8.32 15.31
N ILE A 29 -16.66 -7.99 14.13
CA ILE A 29 -18.04 -7.50 14.00
C ILE A 29 -18.96 -8.61 13.47
N SER A 30 -20.06 -8.86 14.19
CA SER A 30 -21.10 -9.81 13.78
C SER A 30 -22.05 -9.25 12.70
N ASP A 31 -22.10 -7.92 12.54
CA ASP A 31 -22.92 -7.28 11.50
C ASP A 31 -22.31 -7.49 10.12
N ARG A 32 -23.04 -8.24 9.28
CA ARG A 32 -22.57 -8.65 7.95
C ARG A 32 -22.39 -7.48 6.99
N GLN A 33 -23.22 -6.44 7.06
CA GLN A 33 -23.12 -5.29 6.15
C GLN A 33 -21.92 -4.42 6.50
N ARG A 34 -21.69 -4.20 7.79
CA ARG A 34 -20.55 -3.46 8.32
C ARG A 34 -19.23 -4.20 8.12
N ALA A 35 -19.22 -5.52 8.31
CA ALA A 35 -18.07 -6.35 7.97
C ALA A 35 -17.74 -6.26 6.47
N ARG A 36 -18.74 -6.33 5.59
CA ARG A 36 -18.55 -6.13 4.13
C ARG A 36 -17.94 -4.78 3.79
N LEU A 37 -18.42 -3.71 4.41
CA LEU A 37 -17.88 -2.37 4.18
C LEU A 37 -16.39 -2.29 4.58
N LEU A 38 -16.03 -2.86 5.74
CA LEU A 38 -14.65 -2.90 6.21
C LEU A 38 -13.74 -3.71 5.30
N LEU A 39 -14.23 -4.83 4.75
CA LEU A 39 -13.49 -5.61 3.76
C LEU A 39 -13.23 -4.82 2.46
N VAL A 40 -14.22 -4.05 1.98
CA VAL A 40 -14.04 -3.16 0.82
C VAL A 40 -13.01 -2.07 1.12
N GLN A 41 -13.05 -1.48 2.32
CA GLN A 41 -12.04 -0.49 2.74
C GLN A 41 -10.64 -1.11 2.79
N ALA A 42 -10.49 -2.30 3.36
CA ALA A 42 -9.22 -3.02 3.38
C ALA A 42 -8.68 -3.27 1.96
N HIS A 43 -9.55 -3.73 1.05
CA HIS A 43 -9.18 -3.93 -0.35
C HIS A 43 -8.68 -2.64 -1.01
N ASN A 44 -9.38 -1.51 -0.80
CA ASN A 44 -8.96 -0.23 -1.37
C ASN A 44 -7.60 0.24 -0.83
N TYR A 45 -7.31 0.01 0.45
CA TYR A 45 -6.00 0.33 1.01
C TYR A 45 -4.89 -0.54 0.42
N LEU A 46 -5.13 -1.84 0.21
CA LEU A 46 -4.17 -2.71 -0.47
C LEU A 46 -3.94 -2.27 -1.92
N LYS A 47 -5.01 -1.92 -2.65
CA LYS A 47 -4.89 -1.40 -4.00
C LYS A 47 -4.04 -0.13 -4.06
N HIS A 48 -4.22 0.80 -3.12
CA HIS A 48 -3.38 2.00 -3.06
C HIS A 48 -1.93 1.69 -2.69
N ALA A 49 -1.68 0.68 -1.86
CA ALA A 49 -0.33 0.20 -1.58
C ALA A 49 0.33 -0.33 -2.87
N GLU A 50 -0.37 -1.16 -3.65
CA GLU A 50 0.10 -1.70 -4.92
C GLU A 50 0.35 -0.61 -5.96
N GLU A 51 -0.57 0.35 -6.12
CA GLU A 51 -0.40 1.50 -7.01
C GLU A 51 0.82 2.33 -6.62
N THR A 52 1.04 2.53 -5.32
CA THR A 52 2.19 3.26 -4.79
C THR A 52 3.50 2.51 -5.06
N GLU A 53 3.53 1.19 -4.85
CA GLU A 53 4.69 0.35 -5.19
C GLU A 53 4.99 0.37 -6.70
N ALA A 54 3.97 0.26 -7.55
CA ALA A 54 4.10 0.32 -9.01
C ALA A 54 4.66 1.67 -9.48
N GLN A 55 4.20 2.78 -8.87
CA GLN A 55 4.75 4.11 -9.12
C GLN A 55 6.22 4.21 -8.69
N GLN A 56 6.58 3.67 -7.52
CA GLN A 56 7.97 3.66 -7.06
C GLN A 56 8.89 2.86 -7.99
N LEU A 57 8.44 1.69 -8.44
CA LEU A 57 9.18 0.86 -9.40
C LEU A 57 9.35 1.59 -10.73
N SER A 58 8.32 2.27 -11.20
CA SER A 58 8.36 3.07 -12.44
C SER A 58 9.30 4.26 -12.31
N ALA A 59 9.28 4.97 -11.17
CA ALA A 59 10.17 6.09 -10.88
C ALA A 59 11.65 5.68 -10.71
N ARG A 60 11.93 4.43 -10.32
CA ARG A 60 13.30 3.89 -10.25
C ARG A 60 13.89 3.51 -11.62
N ARG A 61 13.07 3.18 -12.63
CA ARG A 61 13.54 2.77 -13.97
C ARG A 61 14.36 3.82 -14.74
N PRO A 62 14.09 5.15 -14.72
CA PRO A 62 14.93 6.12 -15.45
C PRO A 62 16.36 6.29 -14.90
N ALA A 63 16.68 5.72 -13.73
CA ALA A 63 18.03 5.81 -13.16
C ALA A 63 19.02 4.73 -13.69
N GLN A 64 18.53 3.64 -14.29
CA GLN A 64 19.40 2.57 -14.80
C GLN A 64 19.79 2.75 -16.28
N THR A 65 19.02 3.51 -17.07
CA THR A 65 19.25 3.67 -18.51
C THR A 65 20.32 4.71 -18.87
N ARG A 66 20.95 5.38 -17.88
CA ARG A 66 22.01 6.39 -18.13
C ARG A 66 23.43 5.92 -17.76
N LEU A 67 23.59 4.69 -17.29
CA LEU A 67 24.90 4.12 -16.90
C LEU A 67 25.43 3.06 -17.88
N ALA A 68 24.74 2.87 -19.01
CA ALA A 68 25.20 2.00 -20.11
C ALA A 68 25.30 2.85 -21.39
N VAL A 69 26.33 3.70 -21.43
CA VAL A 69 26.89 4.27 -22.68
C VAL A 69 28.33 3.78 -22.75
#